data_AF-A0A956JU97-F1
#
_entry.id   AF-A0A956JU97-F1
#
_cell.length_a   1.000
_cell.length_b   1.000
_cell.length_c   1.000
_cell.angle_alpha   90.00
_cell.angle_beta   90.00
_cell.angle_gamma   90.00
#
_symmetry.space_group_name_H-M   'P 1'
#
loop_
_entity.id
_entity.type
_entity.pdbx_description
1 polymer ?
#
loop_
_entity_poly.entity_id
_entity_poly.type
_entity_poly.pdbx_seq_one_letter_code
_entity_poly.pdbx_strand_id
1 'polypeptide(L)'
;MSAFVVAGATMLACGGDGASGPAVDSCLASCDAQRSATGCTETETAVSICKAFCNLVVPMMDADCKGKVMAQYDCTKSQTYHCGSGGNLPLLDDDQACAAELQTAMPCLQGTKP
;
A
#
# COMPACT_ATOMS: atom_id res chain seq x y z
N MET A 1 -6.78 -18.64 14.98
CA MET A 1 -8.06 -18.31 14.31
C MET A 1 -7.73 -17.40 13.14
N SER A 2 -7.82 -17.95 11.93
CA SER A 2 -7.46 -17.26 10.69
C SER A 2 -8.53 -16.22 10.36
N ALA A 3 -8.20 -14.94 10.47
CA ALA A 3 -9.05 -13.86 9.99
C ALA A 3 -8.67 -13.54 8.54
N PHE A 4 -9.25 -14.29 7.60
CA PHE A 4 -9.40 -13.84 6.21
C PHE A 4 -10.51 -12.78 6.22
N VAL A 5 -10.15 -11.50 6.25
CA VAL A 5 -11.12 -10.41 6.08
C VAL A 5 -11.31 -10.19 4.59
N VAL A 6 -12.19 -10.99 3.98
CA VAL A 6 -12.86 -10.67 2.72
C VAL A 6 -13.97 -9.68 3.08
N ALA A 7 -13.64 -8.40 3.17
CA ALA A 7 -14.62 -7.35 3.39
C ALA A 7 -15.14 -6.84 2.05
N GLY A 8 -16.32 -7.35 1.66
CA GLY A 8 -17.35 -6.57 0.99
C GLY A 8 -17.00 -5.97 -0.37
N ALA A 9 -17.17 -6.76 -1.42
CA ALA A 9 -17.44 -6.25 -2.76
C ALA A 9 -18.81 -5.57 -2.80
N THR A 10 -18.92 -4.34 -2.31
CA THR A 10 -19.88 -3.39 -2.85
C THR A 10 -19.18 -2.65 -3.97
N MET A 11 -19.36 -3.15 -5.19
CA MET A 11 -19.09 -2.41 -6.43
C MET A 11 -20.05 -1.21 -6.48
N LEU A 12 -19.73 -0.13 -5.75
CA LEU A 12 -20.32 1.17 -6.04
C LEU A 12 -19.50 1.77 -7.18
N ALA A 13 -20.07 1.70 -8.37
CA ALA A 13 -19.62 2.43 -9.54
C ALA A 13 -19.69 3.94 -9.25
N CYS A 14 -18.60 4.52 -8.74
CA CYS A 14 -18.33 5.94 -8.92
C CYS A 14 -17.45 6.08 -10.16
N GLY A 15 -18.07 6.45 -11.28
CA GLY A 15 -17.36 7.00 -12.42
C GLY A 15 -16.71 8.32 -12.03
N GLY A 16 -15.49 8.53 -12.50
CA GLY A 16 -14.74 9.77 -12.29
C GLY A 16 -13.26 9.56 -12.61
N ASP A 17 -12.94 9.72 -13.89
CA ASP A 17 -11.65 10.18 -14.42
C ASP A 17 -10.37 9.61 -13.83
N GLY A 18 -9.82 8.58 -14.49
CA GLY A 18 -8.39 8.28 -14.50
C GLY A 18 -7.76 7.90 -13.16
N ALA A 19 -7.10 6.74 -13.12
CA ALA A 19 -6.19 6.38 -12.04
C ALA A 19 -4.92 7.26 -12.06
N SER A 20 -5.08 8.58 -11.92
CA SER A 20 -4.05 9.59 -12.12
C SER A 20 -4.17 10.63 -11.03
N GLY A 21 -3.26 10.55 -10.06
CA GLY A 21 -3.22 11.47 -8.94
C GLY A 21 -2.02 11.17 -8.06
N PRO A 22 -1.47 12.18 -7.36
CA PRO A 22 -0.18 12.08 -6.67
C PRO A 22 -0.15 10.94 -5.63
N ALA A 23 -1.27 10.64 -4.98
CA ALA A 23 -1.36 9.52 -4.04
C ALA A 23 -1.27 8.14 -4.73
N VAL A 24 -1.82 7.99 -5.94
CA VAL A 24 -1.69 6.77 -6.75
C VAL A 24 -0.24 6.62 -7.19
N ASP A 25 0.38 7.69 -7.69
CA ASP A 25 1.77 7.69 -8.13
C ASP A 25 2.74 7.34 -6.98
N SER A 26 2.57 7.96 -5.80
CA SER A 26 3.36 7.59 -4.61
C SER A 26 3.15 6.14 -4.18
N CYS A 27 1.92 5.63 -4.25
CA CYS A 27 1.62 4.23 -3.96
C CYS A 27 2.36 3.30 -4.95
N LEU A 28 2.24 3.55 -6.25
CA LEU A 28 2.93 2.76 -7.28
C LEU A 28 4.46 2.81 -7.12
N ALA A 29 5.01 3.98 -6.81
CA ALA A 29 6.44 4.13 -6.54
C ALA A 29 6.88 3.33 -5.29
N SER A 30 6.08 3.31 -4.22
CA SER A 30 6.36 2.47 -3.05
C SER A 30 6.30 0.97 -3.37
N CYS A 31 5.40 0.56 -4.27
CA CYS A 31 5.37 -0.82 -4.76
C CYS A 31 6.64 -1.15 -5.56
N ASP A 32 7.10 -0.27 -6.44
CA ASP A 32 8.34 -0.49 -7.20
C ASP A 32 9.58 -0.50 -6.28
N ALA A 33 9.58 0.26 -5.18
CA ALA A 33 10.67 0.23 -4.20
C ALA A 33 10.87 -1.18 -3.59
N GLN A 34 9.81 -1.98 -3.49
CA GLN A 34 9.91 -3.37 -3.01
C GLN A 34 10.75 -4.26 -3.91
N ARG A 35 10.94 -3.89 -5.19
CA ARG A 35 11.84 -4.60 -6.11
C ARG A 35 13.31 -4.50 -5.73
N SER A 36 13.66 -3.52 -4.88
CA SER A 36 15.01 -3.40 -4.33
C SER A 36 15.33 -4.54 -3.34
N ALA A 37 14.32 -5.26 -2.83
CA ALA A 37 14.52 -6.39 -1.95
C ALA A 37 15.18 -7.55 -2.72
N THR A 38 16.43 -7.85 -2.34
CA THR A 38 17.20 -8.92 -2.99
C THR A 38 16.91 -10.27 -2.35
N GLY A 39 16.65 -11.27 -3.18
CA GLY A 39 16.54 -12.67 -2.74
C GLY A 39 15.11 -13.15 -2.47
N CYS A 40 14.07 -12.40 -2.88
CA CYS A 40 12.69 -12.86 -2.69
C CYS A 40 12.19 -13.57 -3.94
N THR A 41 11.45 -14.66 -3.73
CA THR A 41 10.93 -15.53 -4.79
C THR A 41 9.65 -15.00 -5.42
N GLU A 42 8.87 -14.20 -4.69
CA GLU A 42 7.58 -13.67 -5.15
C GLU A 42 7.54 -12.15 -5.30
N THR A 43 8.70 -11.47 -5.38
CA THR A 43 8.78 -10.01 -5.49
C THR A 43 7.91 -9.47 -6.62
N GLU A 44 7.97 -10.06 -7.81
CA GLU A 44 7.18 -9.58 -8.96
C GLU A 44 5.66 -9.77 -8.77
N THR A 45 5.25 -10.86 -8.12
CA THR A 45 3.84 -11.09 -7.77
C THR A 45 3.38 -10.09 -6.72
N ALA A 46 4.17 -9.86 -5.66
CA ALA A 46 3.88 -8.90 -4.61
C ALA A 46 3.75 -7.47 -5.17
N VAL A 47 4.69 -7.05 -6.03
CA VAL A 47 4.68 -5.75 -6.70
C VAL A 47 3.43 -5.61 -7.58
N SER A 48 3.08 -6.65 -8.33
CA SER A 48 1.89 -6.64 -9.21
C SER A 48 0.60 -6.49 -8.42
N ILE A 49 0.47 -7.22 -7.30
CA ILE A 49 -0.69 -7.12 -6.39
C ILE A 49 -0.74 -5.72 -5.76
N CYS A 50 0.40 -5.20 -5.30
CA CYS A 50 0.51 -3.86 -4.73
C CYS A 50 0.04 -2.80 -5.74
N LYS A 51 0.50 -2.86 -6.99
CA LYS A 51 0.08 -1.93 -8.05
C LYS A 51 -1.41 -2.02 -8.37
N ALA A 52 -1.97 -3.23 -8.39
CA ALA A 52 -3.41 -3.42 -8.58
C ALA A 52 -4.21 -2.77 -7.44
N PHE A 53 -3.76 -2.93 -6.19
CA PHE A 53 -4.38 -2.29 -5.03
C PHE A 53 -4.31 -0.75 -5.11
N CYS A 54 -3.16 -0.18 -5.49
CA CYS A 54 -3.03 1.27 -5.67
C CYS A 54 -4.03 1.82 -6.68
N ASN A 55 -4.20 1.15 -7.82
CA ASN A 55 -5.11 1.59 -8.89
C ASN A 55 -6.59 1.43 -8.54
N LEU A 56 -6.93 0.47 -7.66
CA LEU A 56 -8.32 0.23 -7.28
C LEU A 56 -8.72 1.05 -6.06
N VAL A 57 -7.90 1.04 -5.01
CA VAL A 57 -8.31 1.52 -3.67
C VAL A 57 -8.00 2.99 -3.46
N VAL A 58 -6.81 3.47 -3.88
CA VAL A 58 -6.43 4.87 -3.64
C VAL A 58 -7.41 5.86 -4.30
N PRO A 59 -7.92 5.64 -5.54
CA PRO A 59 -8.92 6.53 -6.12
C PRO A 59 -10.22 6.62 -5.32
N MET A 60 -10.63 5.53 -4.67
CA MET A 60 -11.86 5.44 -3.86
C MET A 60 -11.75 6.17 -2.50
N MET A 61 -10.55 6.59 -2.10
CA MET A 61 -10.36 7.31 -0.84
C MET A 61 -10.76 8.79 -0.94
N ASP A 62 -11.30 9.31 0.17
CA ASP A 62 -11.49 10.76 0.36
C ASP A 62 -10.13 11.50 0.36
N ALA A 63 -10.15 12.81 0.08
CA ALA A 63 -8.93 13.63 -0.04
C ALA A 63 -8.05 13.63 1.23
N ASP A 64 -8.67 13.65 2.42
CA ASP A 64 -7.96 13.55 3.71
C ASP A 64 -7.19 12.22 3.82
N CYS A 65 -7.85 11.12 3.46
CA CYS A 65 -7.24 9.80 3.47
C CYS A 65 -6.13 9.67 2.43
N LYS A 66 -6.33 10.20 1.21
CA LYS A 66 -5.30 10.24 0.17
C LYS A 66 -4.02 10.91 0.67
N GLY A 67 -4.13 12.02 1.39
CA GLY A 67 -2.96 12.71 1.97
C GLY A 67 -2.20 11.85 2.98
N LYS A 68 -2.92 11.19 3.90
CA LYS A 68 -2.32 10.33 4.94
C LYS A 68 -1.67 9.08 4.35
N VAL A 69 -2.34 8.38 3.43
CA VAL A 69 -1.74 7.21 2.78
C VAL A 69 -0.56 7.59 1.89
N MET A 70 -0.61 8.73 1.21
CA MET A 70 0.51 9.23 0.41
C MET A 70 1.76 9.47 1.28
N ALA A 71 1.61 10.09 2.46
CA ALA A 71 2.70 10.26 3.41
C ALA A 71 3.31 8.93 3.85
N GLN A 72 2.47 7.92 4.10
CA GLN A 72 2.93 6.56 4.40
C GLN A 72 3.69 5.91 3.23
N TYR A 73 3.17 6.02 2.01
CA TYR A 73 3.86 5.51 0.81
C TYR A 73 5.19 6.22 0.56
N ASP A 74 5.22 7.54 0.79
CA ASP A 74 6.43 8.36 0.66
C ASP A 74 7.48 8.06 1.72
N CYS A 75 7.08 7.71 2.94
CA CYS A 75 8.01 7.24 3.97
C CYS A 75 8.55 5.84 3.61
N THR A 76 7.67 4.91 3.26
CA THR A 76 8.05 3.51 3.01
C THR A 76 8.93 3.36 1.77
N LYS A 77 8.68 4.14 0.69
CA LYS A 77 9.54 4.11 -0.50
C LYS A 77 10.99 4.54 -0.23
N SER A 78 11.24 5.31 0.84
CA SER A 78 12.60 5.73 1.21
C SER A 78 13.33 4.75 2.11
N GLN A 79 12.65 3.68 2.55
CA GLN A 79 13.24 2.67 3.42
C GLN A 79 13.91 1.56 2.61
N THR A 80 14.68 0.73 3.32
CA THR A 80 15.28 -0.47 2.76
C THR A 80 14.34 -1.66 2.92
N TYR A 81 14.32 -2.53 1.92
CA TYR A 81 13.55 -3.76 1.94
C TYR A 81 14.46 -4.98 1.94
N HIS A 82 14.08 -5.99 2.72
CA HIS A 82 14.69 -7.31 2.73
C HIS A 82 13.61 -8.37 2.53
N CYS A 83 14.03 -9.61 2.32
CA CYS A 83 13.10 -10.74 2.27
C CYS A 83 13.01 -11.36 3.65
N GLY A 84 11.79 -11.44 4.20
CA GLY A 84 11.57 -12.06 5.51
C GLY A 84 12.01 -13.53 5.55
N SER A 85 12.13 -14.09 6.76
CA SER A 85 12.44 -15.52 6.95
C SER A 85 11.45 -16.41 6.19
N GLY A 86 11.92 -17.02 5.11
CA GLY A 86 11.11 -17.78 4.15
C GLY A 86 11.17 -17.27 2.71
N GLY A 87 11.75 -16.08 2.48
CA GLY A 87 12.14 -15.58 1.15
C GLY A 87 10.99 -15.23 0.21
N ASN A 88 9.73 -15.23 0.64
CA ASN A 88 8.62 -15.06 -0.30
C ASN A 88 8.32 -13.58 -0.58
N LEU A 89 8.24 -12.75 0.46
CA LEU A 89 7.75 -11.37 0.34
C LEU A 89 8.78 -10.33 0.79
N PRO A 90 8.85 -9.17 0.10
CA PRO A 90 9.62 -8.02 0.53
C PRO A 90 8.98 -7.38 1.78
N LEU A 91 9.80 -7.16 2.80
CA LEU A 91 9.45 -6.51 4.06
C LEU A 91 10.38 -5.34 4.31
N LEU A 92 9.91 -4.34 5.06
CA LEU A 92 10.74 -3.23 5.51
C LEU A 92 11.77 -3.72 6.53
N ASP A 93 13.03 -3.27 6.43
CA ASP A 93 14.08 -3.54 7.43
C ASP A 93 13.73 -2.98 8.82
N ASP A 94 13.10 -1.81 8.84
CA ASP A 94 12.61 -1.16 10.05
C ASP A 94 11.13 -0.85 9.87
N ASP A 95 10.29 -1.69 10.50
CA ASP A 95 8.84 -1.52 10.51
C ASP A 95 8.39 -0.35 11.40
N GLN A 96 9.28 0.21 12.22
CA GLN A 96 9.03 1.38 13.06
C GLN A 96 9.36 2.71 12.37
N ALA A 97 10.23 2.70 11.36
CA ALA A 97 10.66 3.91 10.65
C ALA A 97 9.49 4.74 10.09
N CYS A 98 8.39 4.08 9.72
CA CYS A 98 7.17 4.72 9.22
C CYS A 98 5.93 4.42 10.08
N ALA A 99 6.12 4.08 11.36
CA ALA A 99 5.01 3.71 12.23
C ALA A 99 4.05 4.89 12.51
N ALA A 100 4.58 6.12 12.57
CA ALA A 100 3.76 7.31 12.80
C ALA A 100 2.82 7.58 11.61
N GLU A 101 3.37 7.57 10.41
CA GLU A 101 2.63 7.73 9.16
C GLU A 101 1.61 6.59 8.99
N LEU A 102 2.00 5.35 9.30
CA LEU A 102 1.10 4.19 9.26
C LEU A 102 -0.06 4.36 10.23
N GLN A 103 0.19 4.80 11.46
CA GLN A 103 -0.86 5.06 12.46
C GLN A 103 -1.85 6.11 11.97
N THR A 104 -1.38 7.16 11.29
CA THR A 104 -2.29 8.16 10.70
C THR A 104 -3.10 7.62 9.53
N ALA A 105 -2.52 6.72 8.73
CA ALA A 105 -3.16 6.13 7.56
C ALA A 105 -4.09 4.94 7.90
N MET A 106 -3.90 4.29 9.04
CA MET A 106 -4.58 3.05 9.43
C MET A 106 -6.12 3.16 9.45
N PRO A 107 -6.76 4.24 9.96
CA PRO A 107 -8.21 4.39 9.88
C PRO A 107 -8.73 4.41 8.44
N CYS A 108 -7.98 5.06 7.54
CA CYS A 108 -8.31 5.12 6.11
C CYS A 108 -8.16 3.76 5.42
N LEU A 109 -7.14 2.98 5.78
CA LEU A 109 -6.90 1.65 5.23
C LEU A 109 -7.91 0.61 5.75
N GLN A 110 -8.43 0.78 6.96
CA GLN A 110 -9.41 -0.12 7.57
C GLN A 110 -10.86 0.22 7.22
N GLY A 111 -11.10 1.30 6.47
CA GLY A 111 -12.45 1.79 6.19
C GLY A 111 -13.15 2.38 7.43
N THR A 112 -12.43 2.54 8.54
CA THR A 112 -12.88 3.24 9.73
C THR A 112 -12.58 4.72 9.54
N LYS A 113 -13.51 5.43 8.88
CA LYS A 113 -13.42 6.88 8.75
C LYS A 113 -13.23 7.50 10.15
N PRO A 114 -12.22 8.36 10.38
CA PRO A 114 -12.07 9.09 11.64
C PRO A 114 -13.23 10.05 11.89
#